data_AF-A0A950AF19-F1
#
_entry.id   AF-A0A950AF19-F1
#
_cell.length_a   1.000
_cell.length_b   1.000
_cell.length_c   1.000
_cell.angle_alpha   90.00
_cell.angle_beta   90.00
_cell.angle_gamma   90.00
#
_symmetry.space_group_name_H-M   'P 1'
#
loop_
_entity.id
_entity.type
_entity.pdbx_description
1 polymer ?
#
loop_
_entity_poly.entity_id
_entity_poly.type
_entity_poly.pdbx_seq_one_letter_code
_entity_poly.pdbx_strand_id
1 'polypeptide(L)' 'MGFDIRLPIGLFFTTLGALLILFGLVTLNSAIYVRSLGMNINLAWGCVLLIFGLVMLFLAKRSQAKARSTPVAS' A
#
# COMPACT_ATOMS: atom_id res chain seq x y z
N MET A 1 21.09 -10.78 10.05
CA MET A 1 20.28 -10.66 8.82
C MET A 1 19.21 -9.62 9.07
N GLY A 2 19.41 -8.37 8.63
CA GLY A 2 18.42 -7.31 8.85
C GLY A 2 17.25 -7.49 7.91
N PHE A 3 16.08 -7.86 8.44
CA PHE A 3 14.85 -7.93 7.65
C PHE A 3 14.51 -6.50 7.19
N ASP A 4 14.40 -6.26 5.88
CA ASP A 4 14.00 -4.95 5.37
C ASP A 4 12.53 -4.74 5.71
N ILE A 5 12.27 -4.03 6.80
CA ILE A 5 10.92 -3.75 7.32
C ILE A 5 10.00 -3.08 6.30
N ARG A 6 10.56 -2.46 5.25
CA ARG A 6 9.79 -1.83 4.17
C ARG A 6 8.99 -2.86 3.37
N LEU A 7 9.49 -4.08 3.26
CA LEU A 7 8.81 -5.16 2.53
C LEU A 7 7.49 -5.59 3.20
N PRO A 8 7.47 -6.03 4.48
CA PRO A 8 6.21 -6.42 5.14
C PRO A 8 5.27 -5.23 5.30
N ILE A 9 5.78 -4.03 5.61
CA ILE A 9 4.97 -2.80 5.71
C ILE A 9 4.33 -2.48 4.36
N GLY A 10 5.11 -2.48 3.28
CA GLY A 10 4.60 -2.19 1.94
C GLY A 10 3.55 -3.19 1.47
N LEU A 11 3.75 -4.49 1.72
CA LEU A 11 2.77 -5.53 1.39
C LEU A 11 1.46 -5.34 2.16
N PHE A 12 1.54 -5.05 3.45
CA PHE A 12 0.37 -4.87 4.31
C PHE A 12 -0.49 -3.69 3.85
N PHE A 13 0.12 -2.51 3.69
CA PHE A 13 -0.59 -1.31 3.26
C PHE A 13 -1.14 -1.41 1.83
N THR A 14 -0.40 -2.06 0.91
CA THR A 14 -0.88 -2.32 -0.45
C THR A 14 -2.12 -3.22 -0.43
N THR A 15 -2.10 -4.29 0.37
CA THR A 15 -3.22 -5.26 0.45
C THR A 15 -4.45 -4.62 1.07
N LEU A 16 -4.29 -3.91 2.18
CA LEU A 16 -5.41 -3.20 2.82
C LEU A 16 -5.96 -2.09 1.93
N GLY A 17 -5.10 -1.31 1.27
CA GLY A 17 -5.52 -0.27 0.33
C GLY A 17 -6.33 -0.84 -0.83
N ALA A 18 -5.87 -1.95 -1.42
CA ALA A 18 -6.59 -2.65 -2.49
C ALA A 18 -7.97 -3.16 -2.04
N LEU A 19 -8.06 -3.76 -0.84
CA LEU A 19 -9.32 -4.21 -0.26
C LEU A 19 -10.28 -3.04 -0.02
N LEU A 20 -9.79 -1.92 0.52
CA LEU A 20 -10.59 -0.71 0.75
C LEU A 20 -11.09 -0.07 -0.54
N ILE A 21 -10.26 -0.04 -1.59
CA ILE A 21 -10.67 0.43 -2.92
C ILE A 21 -11.76 -0.47 -3.47
N LEU A 22 -11.58 -1.80 -3.44
CA LEU A 22 -12.57 -2.75 -3.95
C LEU A 22 -13.91 -2.61 -3.20
N PHE A 23 -13.85 -2.54 -1.87
CA PHE A 23 -15.02 -2.32 -1.04
C PHE A 23 -15.69 -0.98 -1.34
N GLY A 24 -14.89 0.09 -1.44
CA GLY A 24 -15.35 1.42 -1.83
C GLY A 24 -16.09 1.41 -3.16
N LEU A 25 -15.54 0.72 -4.17
CA LEU A 25 -16.14 0.58 -5.49
C LEU A 25 -17.47 -0.18 -5.46
N VAL A 26 -17.52 -1.30 -4.74
CA VAL A 26 -18.75 -2.11 -4.58
C VAL A 26 -19.86 -1.33 -3.87
N THR A 27 -19.50 -0.40 -3.00
CA THR A 27 -20.45 0.32 -2.14
C THR A 27 -20.83 1.71 -2.64
N LEU A 28 -20.41 2.13 -3.85
CA LEU A 28 -20.47 3.51 -4.35
C LEU A 28 -21.77 4.30 -4.06
N ASN A 29 -22.94 3.64 -4.09
CA ASN A 29 -24.27 4.26 -3.88
C ASN A 29 -24.97 3.80 -2.59
N SER A 30 -24.22 3.21 -1.66
CA SER A 30 -24.80 2.62 -0.45
C SER A 30 -25.00 3.66 0.66
N ALA A 31 -26.10 3.50 1.41
CA ALA A 31 -26.50 4.42 2.48
C ALA A 31 -25.50 4.50 3.65
N ILE A 32 -24.53 3.59 3.71
CA ILE A 32 -23.40 3.64 4.66
C ILE A 32 -22.62 4.95 4.58
N TYR A 33 -22.61 5.65 3.44
CA TYR A 33 -21.91 6.92 3.27
C TYR A 33 -22.66 8.15 3.80
N VAL A 34 -23.91 8.00 4.28
CA VAL A 34 -24.66 9.11 4.89
C VAL A 34 -23.93 9.67 6.12
N ARG A 35 -23.25 8.81 6.91
CA ARG A 35 -22.38 9.23 8.02
C ARG A 35 -21.10 9.96 7.59
N SER A 36 -20.73 9.84 6.32
CA SER A 36 -19.54 10.45 5.70
C SER A 36 -19.89 11.63 4.78
N LEU A 37 -21.05 12.28 5.00
CA LEU A 37 -21.57 13.37 4.16
C LEU A 37 -21.77 12.95 2.68
N GLY A 38 -22.05 11.67 2.43
CA GLY A 38 -22.17 11.10 1.09
C GLY A 38 -20.83 10.82 0.39
N MET A 39 -19.69 11.06 1.04
CA MET A 39 -18.39 10.82 0.45
C MET A 39 -17.94 9.37 0.63
N ASN A 40 -17.38 8.79 -0.43
CA ASN A 40 -16.79 7.45 -0.40
C ASN A 40 -15.42 7.46 0.29
N ILE A 41 -15.45 7.50 1.62
CA ILE A 41 -14.27 7.58 2.48
C ILE A 41 -13.37 6.33 2.34
N ASN A 42 -13.96 5.18 2.03
CA ASN A 42 -13.25 3.91 1.83
C ASN A 42 -12.38 3.97 0.57
N LEU A 43 -12.90 4.52 -0.53
CA LEU A 43 -12.15 4.70 -1.76
C LEU A 43 -11.02 5.72 -1.59
N ALA A 44 -11.30 6.85 -0.94
CA ALA A 44 -10.30 7.89 -0.70
C ALA A 44 -9.12 7.38 0.14
N TRP A 45 -9.39 6.79 1.31
CA TRP A 45 -8.33 6.24 2.15
C TRP A 45 -7.69 4.98 1.56
N GLY A 46 -8.46 4.15 0.85
CA GLY A 46 -7.92 3.01 0.11
C GLY A 46 -6.85 3.44 -0.90
N CYS A 47 -7.11 4.50 -1.67
CA CYS A 47 -6.13 5.10 -2.59
C CYS A 47 -4.87 5.59 -1.86
N VAL A 48 -5.02 6.30 -0.73
CA VAL A 48 -3.88 6.80 0.06
C VAL A 48 -3.02 5.64 0.56
N LEU A 49 -3.64 4.60 1.14
CA LEU A 49 -2.93 3.43 1.66
C LEU A 49 -2.24 2.64 0.55
N LEU A 50 -2.89 2.51 -0.62
CA LEU A 50 -2.33 1.82 -1.77
C LEU A 50 -1.09 2.56 -2.30
N ILE A 51 -1.18 3.88 -2.49
CA ILE A 51 -0.04 4.70 -2.93
C ILE A 51 1.12 4.57 -1.93
N PHE A 52 0.84 4.68 -0.64
CA PHE A 52 1.86 4.54 0.40
C PHE A 52 2.53 3.15 0.38
N GLY A 53 1.73 2.08 0.28
CA GLY A 53 2.23 0.71 0.21
C GLY A 53 3.12 0.48 -1.02
N LEU A 54 2.70 0.97 -2.19
CA LEU A 54 3.48 0.87 -3.43
C LEU A 54 4.79 1.65 -3.35
N VAL A 55 4.81 2.83 -2.73
CA VAL A 55 6.05 3.60 -2.49
C VAL A 55 7.00 2.80 -1.60
N MET A 56 6.51 2.19 -0.52
CA MET A 56 7.35 1.35 0.36
C MET A 56 7.92 0.14 -0.36
N LEU A 57 7.12 -0.55 -1.18
CA LEU A 57 7.58 -1.67 -2.00
C LEU A 57 8.63 -1.24 -3.02
N PHE A 58 8.45 -0.08 -3.65
CA PHE A 58 9.43 0.48 -4.56
C PHE A 58 10.77 0.77 -3.87
N LEU A 59 10.73 1.38 -2.69
CA LEU A 59 11.93 1.66 -1.88
C LEU A 59 12.62 0.36 -1.43
N ALA A 60 11.86 -0.66 -1.03
CA ALA A 60 12.39 -1.98 -0.69
C ALA A 60 13.11 -2.61 -1.88
N LYS A 61 12.49 -2.62 -3.07
CA LYS A 61 13.11 -3.17 -4.29
C LYS A 61 14.41 -2.45 -4.66
N ARG A 62 14.45 -1.11 -4.51
CA ARG A 62 15.65 -0.31 -4.78
C ARG A 62 16.77 -0.59 -3.77
N SER A 63 16.43 -0.79 -2.49
CA SER A 63 17.36 -1.18 -1.43
C SER A 63 18.04 -2.52 -1.74
N GLN A 64 17.26 -3.52 -2.14
CA GLN A 64 17.77 -4.84 -2.51
C GLN A 64 18.66 -4.80 -3.77
N ALA A 65 18.29 -4.00 -4.77
CA ALA A 65 19.09 -3.83 -5.99
C ALA A 65 20.48 -3.25 -5.70
N LYS A 66 20.58 -2.31 -4.75
CA LYS A 66 21.85 -1.72 -4.30
C LYS A 66 22.70 -2.70 -3.50
N ALA A 67 22.08 -3.55 -2.67
CA ALA A 67 22.79 -4.58 -1.91
C ALA A 67 23.40 -5.68 -2.79
N ARG A 68 22.74 -6.04 -3.89
CA ARG A 68 23.20 -7.07 -4.84
C ARG A 68 24.34 -6.63 -5.74
N SER A 69 24.55 -5.32 -5.89
CA SER A 69 25.56 -4.74 -6.78
C SER A 69 26.91 -4.50 -6.08
N THR A 70 27.03 -4.77 -4.77
CA THR A 70 28.33 -4.85 -4.09
C THR A 70 28.96 -6.20 -4.45
N PRO A 71 30.00 -6.26 -5.31
CA PRO A 71 30.72 -7.50 -5.53
C PRO A 71 31.42 -7.83 -4.22
N VAL A 72 31.24 -9.04 -3.71
CA VAL A 72 32.11 -9.58 -2.66
C VAL A 72 33.52 -9.59 -3.28
N ALA A 73 34.36 -8.64 -2.90
CA ALA A 73 35.76 -8.66 -3.26
C ALA A 73 36.38 -9.91 -2.62
N SER A 74 36.83 -10.80 -3.52
CA SER A 74 37.83 -11.88 -3.36
C SER A 74 38.18 -12.34 -1.95
#